data_AF-C6LJX5-F1
#
_entry.id   AF-C6LJX5-F1
#
_cell.length_a   1.000
_cell.length_b   1.000
_cell.length_c   1.000
_cell.angle_alpha   90.00
_cell.angle_beta   90.00
_cell.angle_gamma   90.00
#
_symmetry.space_group_name_H-M   'P 1'
#
loop_
_entity.id
_entity.type
_entity.pdbx_description
1 polymer ?
#
loop_
_entity_poly.entity_id
_entity_poly.type
_entity_poly.pdbx_seq_one_letter_code
_entity_poly.pdbx_strand_id
1 'polypeptide(L)'
;MKHNLNSNQKKLQQMIRDQSLTLTDEELFLSSAYQKYQTSMAKAATSRYRQGLQVLLEWDASESAGVACTDNNKIHINAANRITQSFPSRILRSESISGLNGHETGHLLYTDFTTLALYLKSISKGSFYPEPPTLSSPQYQQNLDEITELMEVKSQAGCMTLEKCAAHISNILEDIYIEGCVCEAYPGTFKLGIELNNLRMAEQMPSIQQQIDEGYEDFSIMVNLILQYCRTGAINNLSGYTGPYLDILEDCIPVIDNSLYSDDVKERYRASNYLLIFLWEYIKPLVKDMEERLKSKGKEKAGSLLDSLLGGQIQGGSPLPSDQDTEDSGQEDGKGTQEATPPQMSADNRQNLMRHAQDVVKEEGNRIALAKTTAILEGSNPGITYNHQYLGSGYEKSADDLFRILNEVAEEKAEIQYQQELTEELQKAANDIHYGDAHAGIHVTVNRIAYVTEDIIRQYQAIAPPLLKASKRLQATIAPLLREESEGGKMKNLLFGKRLDTRSLYHEDGTFFMRIRLPDEEAKMAVAVLIDESGSMSSRDRITHARKTAIVLYNFCRGLGIPIEIYGHSTGYGVELYSYASFDSVNDTDCYRLMDMSARGGNRDGAALRFTAERLVKRPEKRKLLIIISDG
;
A
#
# COMPACT_ATOMS: atom_id res chain seq x y z
N MET A 1 33.79 16.67 13.07
CA MET A 1 32.32 16.71 13.06
C MET A 1 31.70 16.22 11.74
N LYS A 2 32.14 16.73 10.57
CA LYS A 2 31.74 16.16 9.26
C LYS A 2 32.01 14.66 9.11
N HIS A 3 33.07 14.13 9.74
CA HIS A 3 33.42 12.70 9.64
C HIS A 3 32.44 11.75 10.37
N ASN A 4 31.91 12.11 11.55
CA ASN A 4 30.95 11.26 12.30
C ASN A 4 29.54 11.32 11.73
N LEU A 5 29.04 12.51 11.34
CA LEU A 5 27.75 12.60 10.64
C LEU A 5 27.77 11.82 9.32
N ASN A 6 28.89 11.87 8.58
CA ASN A 6 29.07 11.11 7.34
C ASN A 6 29.18 9.58 7.61
N SER A 7 29.67 9.16 8.78
CA SER A 7 29.70 7.75 9.18
C SER A 7 28.29 7.21 9.48
N ASN A 8 27.50 7.95 10.26
CA ASN A 8 26.13 7.54 10.62
C ASN A 8 25.20 7.60 9.41
N GLN A 9 25.36 8.59 8.53
CA GLN A 9 24.61 8.66 7.27
C GLN A 9 24.94 7.50 6.33
N LYS A 10 26.22 7.08 6.25
CA LYS A 10 26.62 5.88 5.52
C LYS A 10 26.05 4.60 6.14
N LYS A 11 26.03 4.50 7.47
CA LYS A 11 25.42 3.38 8.20
C LYS A 11 23.93 3.27 7.86
N LEU A 12 23.18 4.38 7.94
CA LEU A 12 21.77 4.41 7.58
C LEU A 12 21.55 4.03 6.10
N GLN A 13 22.33 4.59 5.16
CA GLN A 13 22.24 4.22 3.74
C GLN A 13 22.54 2.74 3.47
N GLN A 14 23.47 2.16 4.23
CA GLN A 14 23.74 0.72 4.15
C GLN A 14 22.56 -0.09 4.68
N MET A 15 21.97 0.30 5.82
CA MET A 15 20.79 -0.35 6.39
C MET A 15 19.58 -0.27 5.45
N ILE A 16 19.36 0.85 4.76
CA ILE A 16 18.29 0.98 3.75
C ILE A 16 18.49 -0.04 2.61
N ARG A 17 19.73 -0.20 2.12
CA ARG A 17 20.04 -1.19 1.07
C ARG A 17 19.88 -2.61 1.58
N ASP A 18 20.29 -2.90 2.81
CA ASP A 18 20.16 -4.23 3.38
C ASP A 18 18.66 -4.57 3.58
N GLN A 19 17.87 -3.61 4.07
CA GLN A 19 16.43 -3.78 4.25
C GLN A 19 15.68 -3.96 2.92
N SER A 20 16.03 -3.24 1.86
CA SER A 20 15.38 -3.41 0.55
C SER A 20 15.64 -4.80 -0.05
N LEU A 21 16.76 -5.44 0.30
CA LEU A 21 17.08 -6.82 -0.10
C LEU A 21 16.38 -7.88 0.76
N THR A 22 16.04 -7.59 2.01
CA THR A 22 15.43 -8.55 2.95
C THR A 22 13.92 -8.40 3.10
N LEU A 23 13.32 -7.32 2.62
CA LEU A 23 11.88 -7.06 2.73
C LEU A 23 11.09 -8.20 2.09
N THR A 24 10.15 -8.79 2.83
CA THR A 24 9.27 -9.84 2.31
C THR A 24 8.13 -9.23 1.48
N ASP A 25 7.45 -10.05 0.69
CA ASP A 25 6.30 -9.57 -0.09
C ASP A 25 5.09 -9.24 0.80
N GLU A 26 4.93 -9.98 1.92
CA GLU A 26 3.93 -9.68 2.94
C GLU A 26 4.15 -8.31 3.57
N GLU A 27 5.38 -8.02 4.00
CA GLU A 27 5.75 -6.71 4.55
C GLU A 27 5.53 -5.58 3.54
N LEU A 28 5.85 -5.81 2.26
CA LEU A 28 5.68 -4.82 1.21
C LEU A 28 4.20 -4.54 0.91
N PHE A 29 3.42 -5.57 0.63
CA PHE A 29 2.05 -5.43 0.15
C PHE A 29 1.08 -5.01 1.27
N LEU A 30 1.39 -5.32 2.52
CA LEU A 30 0.65 -4.81 3.69
C LEU A 30 1.13 -3.44 4.16
N SER A 31 2.20 -2.89 3.58
CA SER A 31 2.73 -1.57 3.98
C SER A 31 1.73 -0.46 3.70
N SER A 32 1.76 0.58 4.54
CA SER A 32 0.90 1.76 4.36
C SER A 32 1.18 2.49 3.04
N ALA A 33 2.43 2.49 2.58
CA ALA A 33 2.84 3.08 1.31
C ALA A 33 2.20 2.37 0.11
N TYR A 34 2.19 1.02 0.12
CA TYR A 34 1.59 0.24 -0.95
C TYR A 34 0.05 0.32 -0.94
N GLN A 35 -0.59 0.30 0.23
CA GLN A 35 -2.04 0.52 0.33
C GLN A 35 -2.46 1.92 -0.17
N LYS A 36 -1.68 2.96 0.16
CA LYS A 36 -1.88 4.33 -0.35
C LYS A 36 -1.75 4.37 -1.87
N TYR A 37 -0.75 3.70 -2.44
CA TYR A 37 -0.57 3.59 -3.89
C TYR A 37 -1.82 2.99 -4.56
N GLN A 38 -2.29 1.82 -4.09
CA GLN A 38 -3.47 1.19 -4.67
C GLN A 38 -4.76 2.00 -4.47
N THR A 39 -4.91 2.62 -3.30
CA THR A 39 -6.04 3.52 -3.02
C THR A 39 -6.04 4.73 -3.95
N SER A 40 -4.86 5.31 -4.24
CA SER A 40 -4.72 6.42 -5.17
C SER A 40 -5.12 6.03 -6.59
N MET A 41 -4.76 4.84 -7.05
CA MET A 41 -5.18 4.33 -8.37
C MET A 41 -6.70 4.19 -8.47
N ALA A 42 -7.34 3.54 -7.49
CA ALA A 42 -8.78 3.34 -7.46
C ALA A 42 -9.55 4.68 -7.39
N LYS A 43 -9.09 5.62 -6.56
CA LYS A 43 -9.68 6.98 -6.49
C LYS A 43 -9.52 7.76 -7.77
N ALA A 44 -8.38 7.60 -8.45
CA ALA A 44 -8.13 8.30 -9.70
C ALA A 44 -9.08 7.84 -10.81
N ALA A 45 -9.31 6.54 -10.93
CA ALA A 45 -10.26 5.99 -11.89
C ALA A 45 -11.72 6.33 -11.53
N THR A 46 -12.11 6.18 -10.27
CA THR A 46 -13.51 6.40 -9.86
C THR A 46 -13.89 7.88 -9.66
N SER A 47 -12.92 8.80 -9.63
CA SER A 47 -13.10 10.20 -9.21
C SER A 47 -13.66 10.37 -7.79
N ARG A 48 -13.67 9.32 -6.96
CA ARG A 48 -14.25 9.29 -5.60
C ARG A 48 -13.31 9.83 -4.50
N TYR A 49 -12.59 10.92 -4.78
CA TYR A 49 -11.59 11.46 -3.84
C TYR A 49 -12.14 11.88 -2.48
N ARG A 50 -13.44 12.26 -2.41
CA ARG A 50 -14.11 12.75 -1.19
C ARG A 50 -15.01 11.70 -0.51
N GLN A 51 -15.23 10.54 -1.13
CA GLN A 51 -16.18 9.54 -0.64
C GLN A 51 -15.53 8.45 0.24
N GLY A 52 -14.27 8.64 0.64
CA GLY A 52 -13.63 7.73 1.59
C GLY A 52 -13.20 6.37 1.03
N LEU A 53 -13.23 6.16 -0.30
CA LEU A 53 -12.77 4.92 -0.93
C LEU A 53 -11.38 4.50 -0.42
N GLN A 54 -11.21 3.25 -0.01
CA GLN A 54 -9.93 2.71 0.46
C GLN A 54 -9.69 1.32 -0.10
N VAL A 55 -8.45 1.06 -0.52
CA VAL A 55 -7.99 -0.29 -0.85
C VAL A 55 -7.28 -0.85 0.36
N LEU A 56 -7.83 -1.93 0.92
CA LEU A 56 -7.30 -2.65 2.06
C LEU A 56 -6.68 -3.96 1.59
N LEU A 57 -5.38 -4.09 1.82
CA LEU A 57 -4.67 -5.33 1.53
C LEU A 57 -4.59 -6.18 2.79
N GLU A 58 -4.87 -7.46 2.61
CA GLU A 58 -4.76 -8.51 3.63
C GLU A 58 -3.86 -9.65 3.14
N TRP A 59 -3.42 -10.49 4.07
CA TRP A 59 -2.57 -11.63 3.78
C TRP A 59 -3.16 -12.88 4.43
N ASP A 60 -3.93 -13.62 3.63
CA ASP A 60 -4.48 -14.92 4.04
C ASP A 60 -4.10 -15.99 3.01
N ALA A 61 -3.17 -16.85 3.40
CA ALA A 61 -2.68 -17.95 2.55
C ALA A 61 -3.56 -19.21 2.64
N SER A 62 -4.71 -19.17 3.33
CA SER A 62 -5.62 -20.30 3.43
C SER A 62 -6.26 -20.62 2.07
N GLU A 63 -6.57 -21.89 1.82
CA GLU A 63 -7.13 -22.33 0.54
C GLU A 63 -8.54 -21.80 0.28
N SER A 64 -9.26 -21.43 1.35
CA SER A 64 -10.60 -20.86 1.33
C SER A 64 -10.62 -19.33 1.33
N ALA A 65 -9.46 -18.68 1.34
CA ALA A 65 -9.38 -17.23 1.39
C ALA A 65 -9.94 -16.62 0.10
N GLY A 66 -10.68 -15.51 0.24
CA GLY A 66 -11.13 -14.71 -0.89
C GLY A 66 -9.95 -14.12 -1.68
N VAL A 67 -10.22 -13.71 -2.92
CA VAL A 67 -9.22 -13.08 -3.80
C VAL A 67 -9.29 -11.56 -3.67
N ALA A 68 -10.45 -11.01 -4.01
CA ALA A 68 -10.78 -9.60 -3.85
C ALA A 68 -12.30 -9.44 -3.76
N CYS A 69 -12.76 -8.35 -3.16
CA CYS A 69 -14.16 -7.93 -3.18
C CYS A 69 -14.30 -6.44 -2.89
N THR A 70 -15.46 -5.87 -3.21
CA THR A 70 -15.79 -4.49 -2.90
C THR A 70 -17.16 -4.35 -2.22
N ASP A 71 -17.28 -3.38 -1.31
CA ASP A 71 -18.53 -3.04 -0.59
C ASP A 71 -19.01 -1.60 -0.92
N ASN A 72 -18.73 -1.11 -2.14
CA ASN A 72 -18.92 0.27 -2.61
C ASN A 72 -18.03 1.34 -1.95
N ASN A 73 -17.50 1.10 -0.75
CA ASN A 73 -16.70 2.06 0.01
C ASN A 73 -15.25 1.60 0.21
N LYS A 74 -15.00 0.29 0.14
CA LYS A 74 -13.70 -0.34 0.32
C LYS A 74 -13.53 -1.41 -0.74
N ILE A 75 -12.27 -1.60 -1.13
CA ILE A 75 -11.82 -2.69 -1.97
C ILE A 75 -10.90 -3.53 -1.10
N HIS A 76 -11.27 -4.77 -0.86
CA HIS A 76 -10.46 -5.74 -0.13
C HIS A 76 -9.70 -6.60 -1.13
N ILE A 77 -8.38 -6.74 -0.95
CA ILE A 77 -7.55 -7.58 -1.82
C ILE A 77 -6.65 -8.44 -0.95
N ASN A 78 -6.76 -9.76 -1.10
CA ASN A 78 -5.86 -10.70 -0.46
C ASN A 78 -4.58 -10.83 -1.28
N ALA A 79 -3.48 -10.28 -0.80
CA ALA A 79 -2.17 -10.34 -1.47
C ALA A 79 -1.57 -11.76 -1.49
N ALA A 80 -2.03 -12.67 -0.62
CA ALA A 80 -1.58 -14.05 -0.55
C ALA A 80 -2.40 -15.02 -1.45
N ASN A 81 -3.35 -14.50 -2.24
CA ASN A 81 -4.20 -15.34 -3.08
C ASN A 81 -3.40 -16.18 -4.10
N ARG A 82 -3.95 -17.35 -4.46
CA ARG A 82 -3.29 -18.34 -5.33
C ARG A 82 -2.88 -17.78 -6.71
N ILE A 83 -3.68 -16.89 -7.30
CA ILE A 83 -3.37 -16.28 -8.60
C ILE A 83 -2.14 -15.39 -8.47
N THR A 84 -2.17 -14.43 -7.54
CA THR A 84 -1.04 -13.52 -7.29
C THR A 84 0.21 -14.33 -6.94
N GLN A 85 0.15 -15.23 -5.96
CA GLN A 85 1.34 -15.95 -5.50
C GLN A 85 1.92 -16.94 -6.51
N SER A 86 1.19 -17.26 -7.58
CA SER A 86 1.73 -18.08 -8.67
C SER A 86 2.70 -17.33 -9.59
N PHE A 87 2.74 -16.00 -9.54
CA PHE A 87 3.68 -15.22 -10.33
C PHE A 87 5.09 -15.25 -9.75
N PRO A 88 6.13 -15.46 -10.58
CA PRO A 88 7.49 -15.73 -10.10
C PRO A 88 8.20 -14.48 -9.56
N SER A 89 7.89 -13.30 -10.10
CA SER A 89 8.54 -12.04 -9.72
C SER A 89 7.62 -11.17 -8.86
N ARG A 90 8.23 -10.41 -7.96
CA ARG A 90 7.52 -9.41 -7.14
C ARG A 90 6.80 -8.36 -7.98
N ILE A 91 7.38 -7.98 -9.13
CA ILE A 91 6.76 -7.03 -10.05
C ILE A 91 5.47 -7.61 -10.61
N LEU A 92 5.49 -8.84 -11.12
CA LEU A 92 4.28 -9.50 -11.63
C LEU A 92 3.22 -9.71 -10.54
N ARG A 93 3.64 -9.96 -9.30
CA ARG A 93 2.71 -10.00 -8.15
C ARG A 93 2.09 -8.65 -7.87
N SER A 94 2.85 -7.57 -7.96
CA SER A 94 2.31 -6.21 -7.83
C SER A 94 1.30 -5.89 -8.95
N GLU A 95 1.62 -6.25 -10.19
CA GLU A 95 0.70 -6.11 -11.33
C GLU A 95 -0.58 -6.91 -11.15
N SER A 96 -0.47 -8.15 -10.68
CA SER A 96 -1.63 -9.00 -10.35
C SER A 96 -2.57 -8.31 -9.36
N ILE A 97 -2.02 -7.76 -8.26
CA ILE A 97 -2.81 -7.01 -7.28
C ILE A 97 -3.44 -5.77 -7.90
N SER A 98 -2.70 -5.03 -8.73
CA SER A 98 -3.24 -3.86 -9.45
C SER A 98 -4.36 -4.26 -10.42
N GLY A 99 -4.27 -5.43 -11.04
CA GLY A 99 -5.32 -6.02 -11.85
C GLY A 99 -6.59 -6.32 -11.05
N LEU A 100 -6.44 -6.94 -9.88
CA LEU A 100 -7.56 -7.19 -8.96
C LEU A 100 -8.20 -5.87 -8.51
N ASN A 101 -7.39 -4.86 -8.19
CA ASN A 101 -7.88 -3.52 -7.88
C ASN A 101 -8.66 -2.89 -9.06
N GLY A 102 -8.16 -3.08 -10.29
CA GLY A 102 -8.81 -2.63 -11.52
C GLY A 102 -10.17 -3.31 -11.74
N HIS A 103 -10.23 -4.63 -11.52
CA HIS A 103 -11.47 -5.41 -11.59
C HIS A 103 -12.52 -4.90 -10.59
N GLU A 104 -12.17 -4.77 -9.31
CA GLU A 104 -13.09 -4.25 -8.29
C GLU A 104 -13.50 -2.80 -8.57
N THR A 105 -12.57 -1.99 -9.09
CA THR A 105 -12.87 -0.63 -9.58
C THR A 105 -13.86 -0.64 -10.74
N GLY A 106 -13.82 -1.66 -11.61
CA GLY A 106 -14.79 -1.86 -12.68
C GLY A 106 -16.20 -2.07 -12.15
N HIS A 107 -16.37 -2.91 -11.13
CA HIS A 107 -17.67 -3.09 -10.49
C HIS A 107 -18.23 -1.77 -9.92
N LEU A 108 -17.39 -0.95 -9.27
CA LEU A 108 -17.78 0.36 -8.74
C LEU A 108 -18.25 1.36 -9.81
N LEU A 109 -17.78 1.20 -11.05
CA LEU A 109 -18.04 2.11 -12.17
C LEU A 109 -19.19 1.64 -13.05
N TYR A 110 -19.29 0.34 -13.30
CA TYR A 110 -20.05 -0.20 -14.43
C TYR A 110 -21.12 -1.22 -14.05
N THR A 111 -21.06 -1.80 -12.84
CA THR A 111 -22.04 -2.81 -12.41
C THR A 111 -23.29 -2.18 -11.82
N ASP A 112 -24.44 -2.59 -12.35
CA ASP A 112 -25.77 -2.24 -11.82
C ASP A 112 -26.29 -3.36 -10.91
N PHE A 113 -25.95 -3.26 -9.63
CA PHE A 113 -26.38 -4.21 -8.59
C PHE A 113 -27.90 -4.25 -8.39
N THR A 114 -28.60 -3.15 -8.67
CA THR A 114 -30.06 -3.10 -8.52
C THR A 114 -30.73 -3.96 -9.59
N THR A 115 -30.26 -3.85 -10.84
CA THR A 115 -30.81 -4.66 -11.93
C THR A 115 -30.39 -6.14 -11.81
N LEU A 116 -29.20 -6.43 -11.28
CA LEU A 116 -28.79 -7.80 -10.93
C LEU A 116 -29.73 -8.44 -9.89
N ALA A 117 -30.01 -7.73 -8.80
CA ALA A 117 -30.92 -8.22 -7.77
C ALA A 117 -32.33 -8.45 -8.33
N LEU A 118 -32.79 -7.59 -9.25
CA LEU A 118 -34.06 -7.78 -9.94
C LEU A 118 -34.05 -9.02 -10.85
N TYR A 119 -32.96 -9.26 -11.58
CA TYR A 119 -32.80 -10.42 -12.46
C TYR A 119 -32.90 -11.74 -11.67
N LEU A 120 -32.04 -11.90 -10.65
CA LEU A 120 -32.02 -13.11 -9.82
C LEU A 120 -33.34 -13.33 -9.08
N LYS A 121 -33.95 -12.26 -8.57
CA LYS A 121 -35.27 -12.32 -7.91
C LYS A 121 -36.41 -12.69 -8.86
N SER A 122 -36.31 -12.34 -10.14
CA SER A 122 -37.29 -12.75 -11.15
C SER A 122 -37.19 -14.26 -11.39
N ILE A 123 -35.97 -14.79 -11.53
CA ILE A 123 -35.73 -16.23 -11.71
C ILE A 123 -36.19 -17.02 -10.49
N SER A 124 -35.87 -16.55 -9.28
CA SER A 124 -36.29 -17.23 -8.04
C SER A 124 -37.81 -17.27 -7.85
N LYS A 125 -38.53 -16.33 -8.45
CA LYS A 125 -40.00 -16.28 -8.49
C LYS A 125 -40.62 -17.07 -9.65
N GLY A 126 -39.82 -17.68 -10.53
CA GLY A 126 -40.27 -18.44 -11.68
C GLY A 126 -40.65 -17.56 -12.88
N SER A 127 -39.83 -16.55 -13.19
CA SER A 127 -40.04 -15.69 -14.36
C SER A 127 -38.71 -15.21 -14.95
N PHE A 128 -38.65 -15.06 -16.26
CA PHE A 128 -37.49 -14.48 -16.93
C PHE A 128 -37.51 -12.95 -16.87
N TYR A 129 -36.33 -12.37 -16.69
CA TYR A 129 -36.09 -10.93 -16.86
C TYR A 129 -34.88 -10.74 -17.80
N PRO A 130 -34.90 -9.76 -18.72
CA PRO A 130 -36.00 -8.84 -19.01
C PRO A 130 -37.19 -9.51 -19.71
N GLU A 131 -36.95 -10.58 -20.47
CA GLU A 131 -37.96 -11.31 -21.23
C GLU A 131 -37.52 -12.78 -21.46
N PRO A 132 -38.47 -13.70 -21.76
CA PRO A 132 -38.15 -15.08 -22.12
C PRO A 132 -37.36 -15.17 -23.45
N PRO A 133 -36.39 -16.10 -23.55
CA PRO A 133 -35.64 -16.31 -24.80
C PRO A 133 -36.52 -16.77 -25.97
N THR A 134 -36.14 -16.39 -27.20
CA THR A 134 -36.81 -16.81 -28.43
C THR A 134 -35.85 -17.68 -29.24
N LEU A 135 -36.21 -18.95 -29.44
CA LEU A 135 -35.28 -19.98 -29.94
C LEU A 135 -35.73 -20.52 -31.30
N SER A 136 -34.76 -20.76 -32.18
CA SER A 136 -35.02 -21.35 -33.50
C SER A 136 -34.77 -22.87 -33.54
N SER A 137 -33.94 -23.40 -32.64
CA SER A 137 -33.63 -24.83 -32.55
C SER A 137 -34.75 -25.58 -31.81
N PRO A 138 -35.31 -26.67 -32.38
CA PRO A 138 -36.34 -27.48 -31.72
C PRO A 138 -35.89 -28.05 -30.36
N GLN A 139 -34.60 -28.41 -30.24
CA GLN A 139 -34.04 -28.95 -28.99
C GLN A 139 -34.07 -27.90 -27.88
N TYR A 140 -33.61 -26.68 -28.17
CA TYR A 140 -33.62 -25.60 -27.18
C TYR A 140 -35.03 -25.11 -26.88
N GLN A 141 -35.95 -25.17 -27.85
CA GLN A 141 -37.35 -24.89 -27.58
C GLN A 141 -37.94 -25.89 -26.58
N GLN A 142 -37.63 -27.19 -26.71
CA GLN A 142 -38.04 -28.18 -25.73
C GLN A 142 -37.45 -27.89 -24.33
N ASN A 143 -36.17 -27.50 -24.27
CA ASN A 143 -35.54 -27.11 -23.00
C ASN A 143 -36.25 -25.91 -22.35
N LEU A 144 -36.62 -24.91 -23.15
CA LEU A 144 -37.38 -23.75 -22.68
C LEU A 144 -38.77 -24.15 -22.17
N ASP A 145 -39.47 -25.04 -22.87
CA ASP A 145 -40.80 -25.51 -22.46
C ASP A 145 -40.73 -26.22 -21.09
N GLU A 146 -39.74 -27.08 -20.88
CA GLU A 146 -39.51 -27.76 -19.59
C GLU A 146 -39.13 -26.81 -18.45
N ILE A 147 -38.27 -25.82 -18.72
CA ILE A 147 -37.93 -24.78 -17.73
C ILE A 147 -39.18 -23.96 -17.39
N THR A 148 -39.97 -23.62 -18.40
CA THR A 148 -41.20 -22.83 -18.22
C THR A 148 -42.23 -23.60 -17.40
N GLU A 149 -42.45 -24.89 -17.67
CA GLU A 149 -43.31 -25.75 -16.85
C GLU A 149 -42.84 -25.78 -15.38
N LEU A 150 -41.53 -25.94 -15.16
CA LEU A 150 -40.93 -25.93 -13.83
C LEU A 150 -41.15 -24.59 -13.10
N MET A 151 -41.04 -23.47 -13.82
CA MET A 151 -41.29 -22.12 -13.30
C MET A 151 -42.78 -21.87 -13.02
N GLU A 152 -43.69 -22.35 -13.87
CA GLU A 152 -45.15 -22.23 -13.73
C GLU A 152 -45.67 -22.98 -12.50
N VAL A 153 -45.16 -24.19 -12.27
CA VAL A 153 -45.45 -25.00 -11.07
C VAL A 153 -44.75 -24.41 -9.82
N LYS A 154 -43.89 -23.40 -10.00
CA LYS A 154 -43.08 -22.77 -8.94
C LYS A 154 -42.31 -23.80 -8.12
N SER A 155 -41.68 -24.75 -8.81
CA SER A 155 -40.84 -25.75 -8.16
C SER A 155 -39.76 -25.06 -7.34
N GLN A 156 -39.80 -25.26 -6.02
CA GLN A 156 -38.84 -24.62 -5.12
C GLN A 156 -37.40 -25.07 -5.43
N ALA A 157 -37.20 -26.36 -5.70
CA ALA A 157 -35.89 -26.90 -6.08
C ALA A 157 -35.43 -26.33 -7.43
N GLY A 158 -36.34 -26.29 -8.39
CA GLY A 158 -36.08 -25.80 -9.74
C GLY A 158 -35.68 -24.34 -9.77
N CYS A 159 -36.51 -23.45 -9.21
CA CYS A 159 -36.23 -22.01 -9.20
C CYS A 159 -34.97 -21.66 -8.41
N MET A 160 -34.70 -22.33 -7.28
CA MET A 160 -33.46 -22.11 -6.51
C MET A 160 -32.21 -22.56 -7.27
N THR A 161 -32.29 -23.67 -8.00
CA THR A 161 -31.17 -24.18 -8.80
C THR A 161 -30.92 -23.24 -9.98
N LEU A 162 -31.98 -22.83 -10.69
CA LEU A 162 -31.89 -21.88 -11.79
C LEU A 162 -31.33 -20.53 -11.34
N GLU A 163 -31.77 -20.00 -10.18
CA GLU A 163 -31.24 -18.76 -9.61
C GLU A 163 -29.73 -18.83 -9.38
N LYS A 164 -29.24 -19.93 -8.80
CA LYS A 164 -27.79 -20.13 -8.55
C LYS A 164 -27.00 -20.29 -9.84
N CYS A 165 -27.50 -21.08 -10.77
CA CYS A 165 -26.87 -21.25 -12.09
C CYS A 165 -26.82 -19.91 -12.85
N ALA A 166 -27.91 -19.15 -12.80
CA ALA A 166 -28.02 -17.83 -13.41
C ALA A 166 -27.01 -16.86 -12.80
N ALA A 167 -26.85 -16.86 -11.47
CA ALA A 167 -25.89 -16.02 -10.78
C ALA A 167 -24.45 -16.28 -11.25
N HIS A 168 -24.05 -17.55 -11.41
CA HIS A 168 -22.72 -17.88 -11.95
C HIS A 168 -22.54 -17.40 -13.39
N ILE A 169 -23.52 -17.63 -14.26
CA ILE A 169 -23.45 -17.22 -15.66
C ILE A 169 -23.42 -15.70 -15.79
N SER A 170 -24.32 -14.99 -15.10
CA SER A 170 -24.39 -13.54 -15.16
C SER A 170 -23.14 -12.88 -14.60
N ASN A 171 -22.53 -13.47 -13.57
CA ASN A 171 -21.29 -12.98 -12.99
C ASN A 171 -20.16 -13.01 -14.03
N ILE A 172 -20.00 -14.14 -14.73
CA ILE A 172 -18.99 -14.26 -15.79
C ILE A 172 -19.20 -13.19 -16.87
N LEU A 173 -20.44 -13.02 -17.34
CA LEU A 173 -20.76 -12.02 -18.38
C LEU A 173 -20.52 -10.57 -17.90
N GLU A 174 -20.79 -10.29 -16.63
CA GLU A 174 -20.55 -8.98 -16.03
C GLU A 174 -19.05 -8.70 -15.88
N ASP A 175 -18.28 -9.66 -15.35
CA ASP A 175 -16.83 -9.56 -15.16
C ASP A 175 -16.11 -9.22 -16.47
N ILE A 176 -16.41 -9.92 -17.56
CA ILE A 176 -15.76 -9.66 -18.86
C ILE A 176 -16.12 -8.27 -19.37
N TYR A 177 -17.37 -7.85 -19.18
CA TYR A 177 -17.83 -6.54 -19.60
C TYR A 177 -17.10 -5.44 -18.83
N ILE A 178 -17.09 -5.51 -17.49
CA ILE A 178 -16.44 -4.50 -16.67
C ILE A 178 -14.93 -4.46 -16.90
N GLU A 179 -14.28 -5.62 -17.08
CA GLU A 179 -12.86 -5.70 -17.37
C GLU A 179 -12.56 -5.09 -18.75
N GLY A 180 -13.41 -5.35 -19.74
CA GLY A 180 -13.32 -4.71 -21.06
C GLY A 180 -13.40 -3.18 -20.96
N CYS A 181 -14.39 -2.66 -20.24
CA CYS A 181 -14.54 -1.22 -20.01
C CYS A 181 -13.34 -0.61 -19.27
N VAL A 182 -12.87 -1.25 -18.20
CA VAL A 182 -11.69 -0.80 -17.44
C VAL A 182 -10.43 -0.83 -18.31
N CYS A 183 -10.23 -1.89 -19.09
CA CYS A 183 -9.06 -2.01 -19.96
C CYS A 183 -9.05 -0.95 -21.08
N GLU A 184 -10.21 -0.56 -21.60
CA GLU A 184 -10.32 0.51 -22.59
C GLU A 184 -10.11 1.89 -21.97
N ALA A 185 -10.77 2.16 -20.83
CA ALA A 185 -10.66 3.45 -20.15
C ALA A 185 -9.27 3.68 -19.52
N TYR A 186 -8.61 2.62 -19.07
CA TYR A 186 -7.36 2.66 -18.30
C TYR A 186 -6.31 1.70 -18.87
N PRO A 187 -5.72 1.98 -20.05
CA PRO A 187 -4.83 1.07 -20.77
C PRO A 187 -3.42 0.89 -20.15
N GLY A 188 -3.22 1.33 -18.90
CA GLY A 188 -1.97 1.21 -18.16
C GLY A 188 -1.94 -0.02 -17.23
N THR A 189 -1.55 0.20 -15.97
CA THR A 189 -1.35 -0.85 -14.96
C THR A 189 -2.60 -1.70 -14.71
N PHE A 190 -3.81 -1.12 -14.74
CA PHE A 190 -5.05 -1.90 -14.59
C PHE A 190 -5.25 -2.91 -15.70
N LYS A 191 -5.16 -2.47 -16.95
CA LYS A 191 -5.25 -3.34 -18.11
C LYS A 191 -4.23 -4.48 -18.06
N LEU A 192 -2.96 -4.15 -17.84
CA LEU A 192 -1.89 -5.13 -17.76
C LEU A 192 -2.15 -6.17 -16.66
N GLY A 193 -2.50 -5.70 -15.45
CA GLY A 193 -2.80 -6.58 -14.32
C GLY A 193 -4.00 -7.50 -14.57
N ILE A 194 -5.09 -6.97 -15.14
CA ILE A 194 -6.29 -7.75 -15.49
C ILE A 194 -5.94 -8.83 -16.52
N GLU A 195 -5.23 -8.47 -17.58
CA GLU A 195 -4.81 -9.42 -18.63
C GLU A 195 -3.88 -10.51 -18.08
N LEU A 196 -2.93 -10.15 -17.22
CA LEU A 196 -2.05 -11.11 -16.54
C LEU A 196 -2.84 -12.08 -15.66
N ASN A 197 -3.80 -11.58 -14.89
CA ASN A 197 -4.65 -12.39 -14.04
C ASN A 197 -5.50 -13.35 -14.86
N ASN A 198 -6.14 -12.86 -15.92
CA ASN A 198 -6.96 -13.67 -16.82
C ASN A 198 -6.15 -14.78 -17.49
N LEU A 199 -4.94 -14.47 -17.98
CA LEU A 199 -4.04 -15.46 -18.54
C LEU A 199 -3.65 -16.51 -17.49
N ARG A 200 -3.25 -16.09 -16.30
CA ARG A 200 -2.82 -17.00 -15.24
C ARG A 200 -3.95 -17.89 -14.73
N MET A 201 -5.16 -17.33 -14.56
CA MET A 201 -6.35 -18.09 -14.19
C MET A 201 -6.69 -19.14 -15.25
N ALA A 202 -6.58 -18.80 -16.54
CA ALA A 202 -6.82 -19.75 -17.63
C ALA A 202 -5.76 -20.85 -17.71
N GLU A 203 -4.48 -20.54 -17.41
CA GLU A 203 -3.40 -21.53 -17.34
C GLU A 203 -3.57 -22.52 -16.18
N GLN A 204 -4.09 -22.07 -15.05
CA GLN A 204 -4.33 -22.91 -13.87
C GLN A 204 -5.62 -23.72 -13.95
N MET A 205 -6.49 -23.41 -14.92
CA MET A 205 -7.75 -24.10 -15.09
C MET A 205 -7.53 -25.55 -15.57
N PRO A 206 -8.11 -26.55 -14.89
CA PRO A 206 -7.96 -27.95 -15.26
C PRO A 206 -8.51 -28.21 -16.67
N SER A 207 -7.87 -29.12 -17.40
CA SER A 207 -8.37 -29.54 -18.72
C SER A 207 -9.75 -30.19 -18.62
N ILE A 208 -10.52 -30.19 -19.72
CA ILE A 208 -11.85 -30.80 -19.77
C ILE A 208 -11.80 -32.25 -19.28
N GLN A 209 -10.83 -33.03 -19.76
CA GLN A 209 -10.67 -34.44 -19.35
C GLN A 209 -10.38 -34.57 -17.85
N GLN A 210 -9.55 -33.70 -17.30
CA GLN A 210 -9.24 -33.70 -15.87
C GLN A 210 -10.48 -33.39 -15.03
N GLN A 211 -11.32 -32.43 -15.44
CA GLN A 211 -12.56 -32.11 -14.73
C GLN A 211 -13.54 -33.30 -14.74
N ILE A 212 -13.62 -34.03 -15.85
CA ILE A 212 -14.41 -35.27 -15.97
C ILE A 212 -13.84 -36.35 -15.03
N ASP A 213 -12.53 -36.56 -15.05
CA ASP A 213 -11.86 -37.59 -14.25
C ASP A 213 -11.97 -37.32 -12.74
N GLU A 214 -11.97 -36.03 -12.34
CA GLU A 214 -12.19 -35.57 -10.96
C GLU A 214 -13.67 -35.59 -10.53
N GLY A 215 -14.59 -35.91 -11.45
CA GLY A 215 -16.02 -36.05 -11.16
C GLY A 215 -16.72 -34.70 -10.90
N TYR A 216 -16.36 -33.66 -11.66
CA TYR A 216 -17.04 -32.37 -11.58
C TYR A 216 -18.48 -32.49 -12.07
N GLU A 217 -19.37 -31.64 -11.55
CA GLU A 217 -20.73 -31.54 -12.09
C GLU A 217 -20.69 -31.04 -13.53
N ASP A 218 -21.53 -31.60 -14.40
CA ASP A 218 -21.55 -31.25 -15.83
C ASP A 218 -21.75 -29.75 -16.06
N PHE A 219 -22.59 -29.11 -15.23
CA PHE A 219 -22.78 -27.67 -15.24
C PHE A 219 -21.48 -26.91 -14.90
N SER A 220 -20.74 -27.35 -13.89
CA SER A 220 -19.46 -26.75 -13.50
C SER A 220 -18.44 -26.83 -14.64
N ILE A 221 -18.38 -27.96 -15.34
CA ILE A 221 -17.51 -28.15 -16.52
C ILE A 221 -17.86 -27.13 -17.61
N MET A 222 -19.15 -27.01 -17.94
CA MET A 222 -19.61 -26.06 -18.96
C MET A 222 -19.35 -24.60 -18.57
N VAL A 223 -19.57 -24.24 -17.30
CA VAL A 223 -19.31 -22.88 -16.82
C VAL A 223 -17.81 -22.55 -16.84
N ASN A 224 -16.94 -23.50 -16.47
CA ASN A 224 -15.49 -23.33 -16.59
C ASN A 224 -15.06 -23.15 -18.05
N LEU A 225 -15.66 -23.89 -18.99
CA LEU A 225 -15.41 -23.72 -20.42
C LEU A 225 -15.82 -22.34 -20.94
N ILE A 226 -17.02 -21.88 -20.56
CA ILE A 226 -17.51 -20.53 -20.88
C ILE A 226 -16.55 -19.49 -20.31
N LEU A 227 -16.17 -19.60 -19.04
CA LEU A 227 -15.24 -18.68 -18.40
C LEU A 227 -13.87 -18.62 -19.11
N GLN A 228 -13.36 -19.77 -19.52
CA GLN A 228 -12.08 -19.84 -20.23
C GLN A 228 -12.15 -19.16 -21.60
N TYR A 229 -13.21 -19.44 -22.37
CA TYR A 229 -13.47 -18.78 -23.65
C TYR A 229 -13.59 -17.27 -23.46
N CYS A 230 -14.37 -16.85 -22.49
CA CYS A 230 -14.60 -15.45 -22.16
C CYS A 230 -13.31 -14.68 -21.83
N ARG A 231 -12.41 -15.29 -21.03
CA ARG A 231 -11.15 -14.65 -20.61
C ARG A 231 -10.07 -14.65 -21.69
N THR A 232 -10.01 -15.69 -22.52
CA THR A 232 -8.85 -15.90 -23.43
C THR A 232 -9.20 -15.95 -24.91
N GLY A 233 -10.47 -16.03 -25.26
CA GLY A 233 -10.94 -16.32 -26.62
C GLY A 233 -10.65 -17.75 -27.09
N ALA A 234 -10.10 -18.61 -26.22
CA ALA A 234 -9.74 -19.99 -26.53
C ALA A 234 -10.11 -20.92 -25.38
N ILE A 235 -10.03 -22.23 -25.61
CA ILE A 235 -10.24 -23.26 -24.61
C ILE A 235 -9.02 -24.17 -24.50
N ASN A 236 -8.73 -24.66 -23.30
CA ASN A 236 -7.66 -25.61 -23.04
C ASN A 236 -8.15 -27.03 -23.38
N ASN A 237 -8.05 -27.38 -24.67
CA ASN A 237 -8.35 -28.71 -25.16
C ASN A 237 -7.09 -29.51 -25.52
N LEU A 238 -6.06 -29.47 -24.67
CA LEU A 238 -4.80 -30.20 -24.90
C LEU A 238 -4.99 -31.73 -24.94
N SER A 239 -6.06 -32.24 -24.32
CA SER A 239 -6.41 -33.68 -24.32
C SER A 239 -7.07 -34.14 -25.63
N GLY A 240 -7.43 -33.22 -26.54
CA GLY A 240 -8.12 -33.56 -27.78
C GLY A 240 -9.54 -34.09 -27.58
N TYR A 241 -10.24 -33.60 -26.55
CA TYR A 241 -11.64 -33.93 -26.30
C TYR A 241 -12.52 -33.47 -27.47
N THR A 242 -13.47 -34.31 -27.89
CA THR A 242 -14.43 -34.04 -28.98
C THR A 242 -15.85 -34.43 -28.59
N GLY A 243 -16.17 -34.37 -27.29
CA GLY A 243 -17.48 -34.75 -26.77
C GLY A 243 -18.47 -33.58 -26.68
N PRO A 244 -19.69 -33.84 -26.16
CA PRO A 244 -20.84 -32.95 -26.28
C PRO A 244 -20.69 -31.58 -25.59
N TYR A 245 -19.77 -31.42 -24.64
CA TYR A 245 -19.52 -30.12 -24.01
C TYR A 245 -19.01 -29.07 -25.02
N LEU A 246 -18.22 -29.48 -26.03
CA LEU A 246 -17.71 -28.55 -27.04
C LEU A 246 -18.80 -28.14 -28.03
N ASP A 247 -19.66 -29.08 -28.44
CA ASP A 247 -20.78 -28.79 -29.34
C ASP A 247 -21.71 -27.73 -28.72
N ILE A 248 -22.04 -27.88 -27.43
CA ILE A 248 -22.87 -26.90 -26.71
C ILE A 248 -22.11 -25.57 -26.53
N LEU A 249 -20.80 -25.59 -26.28
CA LEU A 249 -20.01 -24.36 -26.19
C LEU A 249 -20.03 -23.59 -27.52
N GLU A 250 -19.94 -24.26 -28.66
CA GLU A 250 -20.04 -23.63 -29.99
C GLU A 250 -21.38 -22.90 -30.16
N ASP A 251 -22.48 -23.46 -29.66
CA ASP A 251 -23.78 -22.81 -29.64
C ASP A 251 -23.85 -21.62 -28.65
N CYS A 252 -23.11 -21.67 -27.54
CA CYS A 252 -23.03 -20.57 -26.57
C CYS A 252 -22.25 -19.36 -27.11
N ILE A 253 -21.19 -19.57 -27.90
CA ILE A 253 -20.25 -18.53 -28.34
C ILE A 253 -20.96 -17.32 -29.00
N PRO A 254 -21.87 -17.48 -29.98
CA PRO A 254 -22.56 -16.34 -30.60
C PRO A 254 -23.36 -15.49 -29.60
N VAL A 255 -23.98 -16.12 -28.61
CA VAL A 255 -24.75 -15.42 -27.57
C VAL A 255 -23.82 -14.64 -26.64
N ILE A 256 -22.71 -15.26 -26.24
CA ILE A 256 -21.68 -14.62 -25.40
C ILE A 256 -21.09 -13.42 -26.15
N ASP A 257 -20.59 -13.61 -27.36
CA ASP A 257 -19.94 -12.55 -28.12
C ASP A 257 -20.90 -11.37 -28.35
N ASN A 258 -22.16 -11.61 -28.73
CA ASN A 258 -23.14 -10.54 -28.90
C ASN A 258 -23.42 -9.75 -27.61
N SER A 259 -23.38 -10.41 -26.45
CA SER A 259 -23.62 -9.74 -25.16
C SER A 259 -22.51 -8.79 -24.73
N LEU A 260 -21.30 -8.97 -25.27
CA LEU A 260 -20.13 -8.17 -24.93
C LEU A 260 -20.10 -6.80 -25.63
N TYR A 261 -20.87 -6.62 -26.70
CA TYR A 261 -20.88 -5.39 -27.50
C TYR A 261 -21.95 -4.38 -27.08
N SER A 262 -22.75 -4.69 -26.04
CA SER A 262 -23.85 -3.83 -25.59
C SER A 262 -23.62 -3.27 -24.19
N ASP A 263 -23.78 -1.95 -24.06
CA ASP A 263 -23.76 -1.25 -22.77
C ASP A 263 -25.04 -1.51 -21.96
N ASP A 264 -26.13 -1.96 -22.59
CA ASP A 264 -27.36 -2.29 -21.89
C ASP A 264 -27.20 -3.61 -21.11
N VAL A 265 -27.21 -3.49 -19.78
CA VAL A 265 -27.17 -4.62 -18.83
C VAL A 265 -28.24 -5.68 -19.13
N LYS A 266 -29.38 -5.28 -19.71
CA LYS A 266 -30.45 -6.21 -20.09
C LYS A 266 -30.02 -7.18 -21.19
N GLU A 267 -29.14 -6.80 -22.10
CA GLU A 267 -28.60 -7.72 -23.11
C GLU A 267 -27.74 -8.82 -22.47
N ARG A 268 -26.99 -8.49 -21.41
CA ARG A 268 -26.23 -9.49 -20.63
C ARG A 268 -27.16 -10.47 -19.89
N TYR A 269 -28.27 -9.98 -19.32
CA TYR A 269 -29.27 -10.87 -18.71
C TYR A 269 -30.04 -11.70 -19.74
N ARG A 270 -30.32 -11.16 -20.93
CA ARG A 270 -30.85 -11.97 -22.04
C ARG A 270 -29.90 -13.09 -22.38
N ALA A 271 -28.62 -12.78 -22.59
CA ALA A 271 -27.60 -13.79 -22.86
C ALA A 271 -27.53 -14.85 -21.76
N SER A 272 -27.57 -14.46 -20.49
CA SER A 272 -27.65 -15.39 -19.36
C SER A 272 -28.88 -16.31 -19.44
N ASN A 273 -30.06 -15.79 -19.82
CA ASN A 273 -31.25 -16.61 -20.04
C ASN A 273 -31.09 -17.62 -21.18
N TYR A 274 -30.49 -17.22 -22.31
CA TYR A 274 -30.20 -18.15 -23.42
C TYR A 274 -29.24 -19.26 -22.97
N LEU A 275 -28.19 -18.91 -22.22
CA LEU A 275 -27.21 -19.88 -21.72
C LEU A 275 -27.85 -20.87 -20.73
N LEU A 276 -28.77 -20.45 -19.86
CA LEU A 276 -29.52 -21.38 -18.99
C LEU A 276 -30.27 -22.45 -19.80
N ILE A 277 -30.79 -22.10 -20.97
CA ILE A 277 -31.54 -23.01 -21.82
C ILE A 277 -30.61 -23.96 -22.58
N PHE A 278 -29.48 -23.46 -23.08
CA PHE A 278 -28.47 -24.28 -23.76
C PHE A 278 -27.88 -25.31 -22.79
N LEU A 279 -27.66 -24.90 -21.53
CA LEU A 279 -27.10 -25.73 -20.48
C LEU A 279 -28.13 -26.59 -19.74
N TRP A 280 -29.40 -26.57 -20.13
CA TRP A 280 -30.49 -27.18 -19.36
C TRP A 280 -30.28 -28.67 -19.07
N GLU A 281 -29.79 -29.45 -20.03
CA GLU A 281 -29.51 -30.88 -19.84
C GLU A 281 -28.49 -31.15 -18.72
N TYR A 282 -27.58 -30.20 -18.48
CA TYR A 282 -26.58 -30.26 -17.43
C TYR A 282 -27.07 -29.65 -16.09
N ILE A 283 -28.15 -28.85 -16.13
CA ILE A 283 -28.80 -28.27 -14.95
C ILE A 283 -29.86 -29.22 -14.36
N LYS A 284 -30.56 -30.01 -15.20
CA LYS A 284 -31.58 -30.99 -14.77
C LYS A 284 -31.13 -31.90 -13.61
N PRO A 285 -29.91 -32.49 -13.63
CA PRO A 285 -29.44 -33.34 -12.52
C PRO A 285 -29.32 -32.56 -11.21
N LEU A 286 -28.86 -31.31 -11.26
CA LEU A 286 -28.76 -30.44 -10.08
C LEU A 286 -30.13 -30.14 -9.47
N VAL A 287 -31.16 -29.97 -10.29
CA VAL A 287 -32.54 -29.79 -9.81
C VAL A 287 -33.00 -31.02 -9.03
N LYS A 288 -32.74 -32.23 -9.53
CA LYS A 288 -33.11 -33.48 -8.85
C LYS A 288 -32.36 -33.64 -7.52
N ASP A 289 -31.06 -33.38 -7.49
CA ASP A 289 -30.27 -33.40 -6.26
C ASP A 289 -30.77 -32.34 -5.25
N MET A 290 -31.13 -31.14 -5.72
CA MET A 290 -31.75 -30.11 -4.88
C MET A 290 -33.10 -30.56 -4.31
N GLU A 291 -33.94 -31.26 -5.06
CA GLU A 291 -35.21 -31.82 -4.56
C GLU A 291 -34.97 -32.81 -3.41
N GLU A 292 -33.98 -33.70 -3.54
CA GLU A 292 -33.62 -34.66 -2.49
C GLU A 292 -33.04 -33.98 -1.25
N ARG A 293 -32.22 -32.94 -1.43
CA ARG A 293 -31.65 -32.15 -0.34
C ARG A 293 -32.70 -31.33 0.39
N LEU A 294 -33.67 -30.75 -0.32
CA LEU A 294 -34.79 -30.04 0.29
C LEU A 294 -35.65 -30.96 1.15
N LYS A 295 -35.90 -32.20 0.69
CA LYS A 295 -36.63 -33.22 1.46
C LYS A 295 -35.89 -33.63 2.75
N SER A 296 -34.55 -33.60 2.76
CA SER A 296 -33.74 -34.15 3.85
C SER A 296 -33.18 -33.10 4.84
N LYS A 297 -32.81 -31.89 4.39
CA LYS A 297 -31.98 -30.94 5.16
C LYS A 297 -32.54 -29.51 5.23
N GLY A 298 -33.68 -29.22 4.60
CA GLY A 298 -34.35 -27.91 4.60
C GLY A 298 -33.72 -26.88 3.64
N LYS A 299 -34.42 -25.75 3.44
CA LYS A 299 -34.13 -24.76 2.39
C LYS A 299 -32.74 -24.15 2.44
N GLU A 300 -32.36 -23.54 3.57
CA GLU A 300 -31.11 -22.79 3.69
C GLU A 300 -29.88 -23.69 3.55
N LYS A 301 -29.92 -24.86 4.19
CA LYS A 301 -28.85 -25.87 4.10
C LYS A 301 -28.70 -26.48 2.72
N ALA A 302 -29.82 -26.72 2.02
CA ALA A 302 -29.76 -27.24 0.65
C ALA A 302 -29.14 -26.21 -0.30
N GLY A 303 -29.52 -24.94 -0.15
CA GLY A 303 -28.96 -23.83 -0.91
C GLY A 303 -27.45 -23.66 -0.68
N SER A 304 -26.99 -23.59 0.56
CA SER A 304 -25.58 -23.38 0.87
C SER A 304 -24.69 -24.55 0.46
N LEU A 305 -25.19 -25.78 0.50
CA LEU A 305 -24.47 -26.94 -0.01
C LEU A 305 -24.27 -26.89 -1.52
N LEU A 306 -25.26 -26.39 -2.27
CA LEU A 306 -25.09 -26.21 -3.72
C LEU A 306 -24.10 -25.07 -4.02
N ASP A 307 -24.14 -23.96 -3.27
CA ASP A 307 -23.14 -22.89 -3.42
C ASP A 307 -21.73 -23.38 -3.12
N SER A 308 -21.57 -24.19 -2.07
CA SER A 308 -20.27 -24.76 -1.72
C SER A 308 -19.78 -25.78 -2.76
N LEU A 309 -20.69 -26.54 -3.38
CA LEU A 309 -20.35 -27.50 -4.43
C LEU A 309 -19.90 -26.77 -5.69
N LEU A 310 -20.72 -25.83 -6.17
CA LEU A 310 -20.43 -25.06 -7.37
C LEU A 310 -19.22 -24.13 -7.16
N GLY A 311 -19.11 -23.45 -6.02
CA GLY A 311 -17.97 -22.61 -5.68
C GLY A 311 -16.65 -23.39 -5.49
N GLY A 312 -16.70 -24.69 -5.22
CA GLY A 312 -15.52 -25.56 -5.17
C GLY A 312 -15.05 -26.05 -6.54
N GLN A 313 -15.94 -26.09 -7.54
CA GLN A 313 -15.66 -26.63 -8.88
C GLN A 313 -15.53 -25.55 -9.96
N ILE A 314 -16.26 -24.43 -9.82
CA ILE A 314 -16.21 -23.28 -10.74
C ILE A 314 -15.06 -22.38 -10.31
N GLN A 315 -14.05 -22.25 -11.16
CA GLN A 315 -12.86 -21.48 -10.81
C GLN A 315 -13.04 -19.98 -10.99
N GLY A 316 -12.51 -19.17 -10.06
CA GLY A 316 -12.25 -17.74 -10.29
C GLY A 316 -13.47 -16.83 -10.42
N GLY A 317 -14.64 -17.22 -9.89
CA GLY A 317 -15.76 -16.30 -9.69
C GLY A 317 -15.68 -15.67 -8.30
N SER A 318 -15.23 -14.42 -8.22
CA SER A 318 -15.50 -13.62 -7.01
C SER A 318 -17.01 -13.41 -6.93
N PRO A 319 -17.68 -13.66 -5.79
CA PRO A 319 -19.10 -13.37 -5.69
C PRO A 319 -19.33 -11.87 -5.91
N LEU A 320 -20.29 -11.53 -6.77
CA LEU A 320 -20.73 -10.14 -6.94
C LEU A 320 -21.08 -9.53 -5.57
N PRO A 321 -20.66 -8.29 -5.29
CA PRO A 321 -21.03 -7.58 -4.07
C PRO A 321 -22.54 -7.67 -3.77
N SER A 322 -22.86 -8.06 -2.54
CA SER A 322 -24.23 -8.12 -2.04
C SER A 322 -24.55 -6.83 -1.29
N ASP A 323 -25.59 -6.10 -1.70
CA ASP A 323 -26.21 -4.99 -0.94
C ASP A 323 -26.92 -5.52 0.32
N GLN A 324 -26.18 -6.11 1.25
CA GLN A 324 -26.68 -6.34 2.60
C GLN A 324 -26.01 -5.32 3.53
N ASP A 325 -26.87 -4.47 4.09
CA ASP A 325 -26.62 -3.36 5.03
C ASP A 325 -26.27 -1.99 4.44
N THR A 326 -27.25 -1.38 3.75
CA THR A 326 -27.38 0.08 3.74
C THR A 326 -28.79 0.50 4.11
N GLU A 327 -28.93 1.07 5.32
CA GLU A 327 -30.05 1.96 5.63
C GLU A 327 -30.00 3.15 4.67
N ASP A 328 -31.16 3.45 4.10
CA ASP A 328 -31.45 4.52 3.17
C ASP A 328 -30.86 5.85 3.63
N SER A 329 -29.78 6.28 2.98
CA SER A 329 -29.25 7.64 3.10
C SER A 329 -29.10 8.24 1.71
N GLY A 330 -30.17 8.92 1.29
CA GLY A 330 -30.25 9.98 0.27
C GLY A 330 -29.16 10.01 -0.79
N GLN A 331 -29.49 9.49 -1.98
CA GLN A 331 -28.80 9.83 -3.22
C GLN A 331 -28.84 11.36 -3.44
N GLU A 332 -27.68 12.01 -3.42
CA GLU A 332 -27.48 13.28 -4.14
C GLU A 332 -26.78 13.00 -5.47
N ASP A 333 -27.38 13.55 -6.54
CA ASP A 333 -27.02 13.40 -7.94
C ASP A 333 -25.57 13.81 -8.24
N GLY A 334 -24.74 12.80 -8.50
CA GLY A 334 -23.42 12.93 -9.10
C GLY A 334 -23.30 12.18 -10.42
N LYS A 335 -24.34 12.18 -11.28
CA LYS A 335 -24.24 11.65 -12.64
C LYS A 335 -23.43 12.60 -13.53
N GLY A 336 -22.11 12.42 -13.53
CA GLY A 336 -21.28 12.81 -14.66
C GLY A 336 -21.54 11.81 -15.79
N THR A 337 -22.40 12.16 -16.74
CA THR A 337 -22.58 11.41 -17.99
C THR A 337 -21.29 11.52 -18.80
N GLN A 338 -20.38 10.55 -18.64
CA GLN A 338 -19.43 10.25 -19.70
C GLN A 338 -20.17 9.38 -20.71
N GLU A 339 -20.43 9.94 -21.90
CA GLU A 339 -20.79 9.14 -23.07
C GLU A 339 -19.56 8.26 -23.40
N ALA A 340 -19.51 7.07 -22.82
CA ALA A 340 -18.56 6.04 -23.20
C ALA A 340 -18.95 5.55 -24.60
N THR A 341 -17.99 5.50 -25.51
CA THR A 341 -18.16 4.80 -26.78
C THR A 341 -18.04 3.30 -26.46
N PRO A 342 -18.91 2.42 -27.00
CA PRO A 342 -18.89 1.01 -26.63
C PRO A 342 -17.52 0.39 -26.95
N PRO A 343 -16.95 -0.46 -26.07
CA PRO A 343 -15.71 -1.15 -26.35
C PRO A 343 -15.85 -2.02 -27.59
N GLN A 344 -15.09 -1.73 -28.65
CA GLN A 344 -14.92 -2.67 -29.76
C GLN A 344 -13.87 -3.73 -29.38
N MET A 345 -14.23 -4.63 -28.47
CA MET A 345 -13.45 -5.82 -28.15
C MET A 345 -13.65 -6.89 -29.24
N SER A 346 -13.08 -6.67 -30.43
CA SER A 346 -13.03 -7.72 -31.45
C SER A 346 -12.24 -8.93 -30.95
N ALA A 347 -12.56 -10.12 -31.45
CA ALA A 347 -11.79 -11.34 -31.15
C ALA A 347 -10.28 -11.17 -31.44
N ASP A 348 -9.93 -10.41 -32.49
CA ASP A 348 -8.55 -10.04 -32.83
C ASP A 348 -7.87 -9.18 -31.75
N ASN A 349 -8.61 -8.24 -31.14
CA ASN A 349 -8.09 -7.45 -30.03
C ASN A 349 -7.79 -8.36 -28.82
N ARG A 350 -8.71 -9.25 -28.42
CA ARG A 350 -8.49 -10.23 -27.32
C ARG A 350 -7.22 -11.05 -27.54
N GLN A 351 -7.00 -11.53 -28.77
CA GLN A 351 -5.84 -12.38 -29.07
C GLN A 351 -4.51 -11.60 -29.12
N ASN A 352 -4.51 -10.35 -29.58
CA ASN A 352 -3.34 -9.48 -29.54
C ASN A 352 -2.95 -9.09 -28.11
N LEU A 353 -3.94 -8.85 -27.24
CA LEU A 353 -3.76 -8.55 -25.82
C LEU A 353 -3.18 -9.77 -25.07
N MET A 354 -3.67 -10.96 -25.39
CA MET A 354 -3.14 -12.21 -24.85
C MET A 354 -1.66 -12.44 -25.21
N ARG A 355 -1.27 -12.14 -26.46
CA ARG A 355 0.15 -12.23 -26.88
C ARG A 355 1.02 -11.28 -26.06
N HIS A 356 0.55 -10.06 -25.85
CA HIS A 356 1.26 -9.07 -25.04
C HIS A 356 1.46 -9.55 -23.59
N ALA A 357 0.41 -10.05 -22.93
CA ALA A 357 0.53 -10.60 -21.57
C ALA A 357 1.49 -11.81 -21.50
N GLN A 358 1.43 -12.71 -22.50
CA GLN A 358 2.35 -13.85 -22.59
C GLN A 358 3.80 -13.41 -22.78
N ASP A 359 4.05 -12.36 -23.57
CA ASP A 359 5.39 -11.83 -23.78
C ASP A 359 5.95 -11.22 -22.49
N VAL A 360 5.14 -10.49 -21.73
CA VAL A 360 5.52 -9.96 -20.40
C VAL A 360 5.90 -11.09 -19.44
N VAL A 361 5.09 -12.16 -19.36
CA VAL A 361 5.38 -13.33 -18.51
C VAL A 361 6.67 -14.03 -18.96
N LYS A 362 6.93 -14.15 -20.26
CA LYS A 362 8.17 -14.76 -20.79
C LYS A 362 9.40 -13.89 -20.52
N GLU A 363 9.31 -12.58 -20.73
CA GLU A 363 10.41 -11.64 -20.49
C GLU A 363 10.84 -11.66 -19.02
N GLU A 364 9.88 -11.61 -18.10
CA GLU A 364 10.15 -11.67 -16.66
C GLU A 364 10.51 -13.08 -16.17
N GLY A 365 9.88 -14.14 -16.71
CA GLY A 365 10.20 -15.53 -16.37
C GLY A 365 11.62 -15.96 -16.76
N ASN A 366 12.18 -15.33 -17.79
CA ASN A 366 13.58 -15.52 -18.20
C ASN A 366 14.58 -14.71 -17.36
N ARG A 367 14.13 -13.72 -16.58
CA ARG A 367 14.95 -13.04 -15.58
C ARG A 367 15.06 -13.94 -14.35
N ILE A 368 16.08 -14.80 -14.37
CA ILE A 368 16.44 -15.68 -13.27
C ILE A 368 16.36 -14.91 -11.94
N ALA A 369 15.64 -15.47 -10.96
CA ALA A 369 15.60 -14.94 -9.60
C ALA A 369 17.02 -14.61 -9.11
N LEU A 370 17.20 -13.44 -8.47
CA LEU A 370 18.48 -12.86 -8.10
C LEU A 370 19.30 -13.79 -7.18
N ALA A 371 19.98 -14.78 -7.76
CA ALA A 371 21.04 -15.52 -7.10
C ALA A 371 22.28 -14.61 -7.08
N LYS A 372 22.86 -14.40 -5.90
CA LYS A 372 24.14 -13.71 -5.74
C LYS A 372 25.19 -14.35 -6.66
N THR A 373 25.47 -13.70 -7.78
CA THR A 373 26.51 -14.11 -8.71
C THR A 373 27.81 -13.45 -8.30
N THR A 374 28.76 -14.27 -7.85
CA THR A 374 30.14 -13.86 -7.49
C THR A 374 31.09 -13.89 -8.69
N ALA A 375 30.59 -14.08 -9.92
CA ALA A 375 31.42 -14.19 -11.11
C ALA A 375 30.97 -13.23 -12.22
N ILE A 376 31.87 -12.30 -12.57
CA ILE A 376 31.75 -11.38 -13.69
C ILE A 376 32.09 -12.16 -14.97
N LEU A 377 31.16 -12.23 -15.93
CA LEU A 377 31.42 -12.77 -17.27
C LEU A 377 31.77 -11.62 -18.22
N GLU A 378 32.95 -11.70 -18.84
CA GLU A 378 33.44 -10.78 -19.87
C GLU A 378 32.74 -11.06 -21.22
N GLY A 379 31.84 -10.17 -21.64
CA GLY A 379 31.24 -10.17 -22.97
C GLY A 379 31.79 -9.03 -23.83
N SER A 380 32.28 -9.36 -25.02
CA SER A 380 33.07 -8.49 -25.91
C SER A 380 32.25 -7.56 -26.82
N ASN A 381 31.19 -6.91 -26.31
CA ASN A 381 30.52 -5.81 -27.03
C ASN A 381 29.75 -4.90 -26.04
N PRO A 382 30.42 -3.98 -25.33
CA PRO A 382 29.74 -3.02 -24.48
C PRO A 382 29.20 -1.88 -25.34
N GLY A 383 27.90 -1.90 -25.60
CA GLY A 383 27.20 -0.81 -26.28
C GLY A 383 25.73 -0.79 -25.91
N ILE A 384 25.33 0.21 -25.12
CA ILE A 384 23.92 0.48 -24.84
C ILE A 384 23.37 1.22 -26.05
N THR A 385 22.52 0.57 -26.84
CA THR A 385 21.80 1.21 -27.94
C THR A 385 20.52 1.80 -27.35
N TYR A 386 20.49 3.12 -27.16
CA TYR A 386 19.30 3.81 -26.69
C TYR A 386 18.34 4.03 -27.86
N ASN A 387 17.25 3.26 -27.90
CA ASN A 387 16.15 3.49 -28.82
C ASN A 387 15.22 4.58 -28.26
N HIS A 388 15.51 5.85 -28.54
CA HIS A 388 14.74 6.99 -28.04
C HIS A 388 13.31 7.13 -28.62
N GLN A 389 12.89 6.21 -29.49
CA GLN A 389 11.55 6.21 -30.12
C GLN A 389 10.66 5.05 -29.66
N TYR A 390 11.13 4.19 -28.74
CA TYR A 390 10.31 3.12 -28.17
C TYR A 390 9.45 3.68 -27.03
N LEU A 391 8.14 3.66 -27.20
CA LEU A 391 7.18 4.23 -26.23
C LEU A 391 6.82 3.30 -25.06
N GLY A 392 7.40 2.09 -24.98
CA GLY A 392 7.20 1.14 -23.89
C GLY A 392 5.79 0.56 -23.79
N SER A 393 5.67 -0.66 -23.27
CA SER A 393 4.40 -1.36 -23.00
C SER A 393 3.65 -0.85 -21.75
N GLY A 394 4.07 0.28 -21.15
CA GLY A 394 3.62 0.73 -19.82
C GLY A 394 4.35 0.06 -18.64
N TYR A 395 5.07 -1.03 -18.89
CA TYR A 395 5.77 -1.85 -17.89
C TYR A 395 6.88 -1.12 -17.11
N GLU A 396 7.64 -0.23 -17.76
CA GLU A 396 8.73 0.51 -17.08
C GLU A 396 8.22 1.41 -15.95
N LYS A 397 7.04 2.02 -16.13
CA LYS A 397 6.46 2.93 -15.14
C LYS A 397 6.01 2.21 -13.87
N SER A 398 5.41 1.02 -14.01
CA SER A 398 5.00 0.23 -12.86
C SER A 398 6.19 -0.31 -12.06
N ALA A 399 7.27 -0.72 -12.74
CA ALA A 399 8.49 -1.15 -12.07
C ALA A 399 9.11 0.01 -11.27
N ASP A 400 9.19 1.20 -11.87
CA ASP A 400 9.70 2.40 -11.20
C ASP A 400 8.87 2.79 -9.97
N ASP A 401 7.53 2.71 -10.06
CA ASP A 401 6.62 2.95 -8.94
C ASP A 401 6.83 1.93 -7.81
N LEU A 402 6.96 0.64 -8.14
CA LEU A 402 7.22 -0.40 -7.15
C LEU A 402 8.59 -0.22 -6.49
N PHE A 403 9.64 0.16 -7.23
CA PHE A 403 10.96 0.46 -6.66
C PHE A 403 10.92 1.67 -5.74
N ARG A 404 10.15 2.71 -6.09
CA ARG A 404 9.94 3.87 -5.23
C ARG A 404 9.28 3.47 -3.90
N ILE A 405 8.20 2.68 -3.98
CA ILE A 405 7.50 2.18 -2.78
C ILE A 405 8.42 1.28 -1.95
N LEU A 406 9.16 0.37 -2.59
CA LEU A 406 10.12 -0.51 -1.93
C LEU A 406 11.17 0.29 -1.17
N ASN A 407 11.71 1.36 -1.78
CA ASN A 407 12.67 2.23 -1.13
C ASN A 407 12.05 3.00 0.05
N GLU A 408 10.81 3.47 -0.07
CA GLU A 408 10.09 4.15 1.02
C GLU A 408 9.89 3.22 2.23
N VAL A 409 9.43 1.98 1.98
CA VAL A 409 9.24 0.97 3.04
C VAL A 409 10.58 0.55 3.65
N ALA A 410 11.61 0.38 2.83
CA ALA A 410 12.96 0.05 3.30
C ALA A 410 13.57 1.20 4.11
N GLU A 411 13.33 2.45 3.73
CA GLU A 411 13.76 3.64 4.46
C GLU A 411 13.09 3.70 5.84
N GLU A 412 11.78 3.56 5.91
CA GLU A 412 11.04 3.52 7.17
C GLU A 412 11.55 2.42 8.11
N LYS A 413 11.72 1.19 7.58
CA LYS A 413 12.21 0.05 8.37
C LYS A 413 13.64 0.23 8.84
N ALA A 414 14.52 0.74 7.97
CA ALA A 414 15.91 1.03 8.32
C ALA A 414 16.01 2.15 9.35
N GLU A 415 15.16 3.18 9.27
CA GLU A 415 15.07 4.22 10.28
C GLU A 415 14.67 3.63 11.64
N ILE A 416 13.62 2.81 11.70
CA ILE A 416 13.17 2.18 12.94
C ILE A 416 14.29 1.34 13.56
N GLN A 417 14.95 0.50 12.76
CA GLN A 417 16.08 -0.31 13.23
C GLN A 417 17.24 0.56 13.71
N TYR A 418 17.59 1.61 12.97
CA TYR A 418 18.65 2.55 13.37
C TYR A 418 18.32 3.23 14.70
N GLN A 419 17.06 3.61 14.93
CA GLN A 419 16.65 4.19 16.21
C GLN A 419 16.70 3.18 17.35
N GLN A 420 16.38 1.90 17.10
CA GLN A 420 16.52 0.83 18.10
C GLN A 420 17.99 0.61 18.47
N GLU A 421 18.88 0.48 17.48
CA GLU A 421 20.32 0.34 17.72
C GLU A 421 20.90 1.56 18.47
N LEU A 422 20.48 2.78 18.11
CA LEU A 422 20.87 3.98 18.83
C LEU A 422 20.40 3.95 20.29
N THR A 423 19.20 3.42 20.55
CA THR A 423 18.67 3.28 21.91
C THR A 423 19.50 2.28 22.73
N GLU A 424 19.89 1.15 22.12
CA GLU A 424 20.78 0.16 22.74
C GLU A 424 22.17 0.74 23.04
N GLU A 425 22.74 1.50 22.10
CA GLU A 425 24.02 2.19 22.29
C GLU A 425 23.94 3.22 23.43
N LEU A 426 22.85 3.98 23.50
CA LEU A 426 22.59 4.92 24.58
C LEU A 426 22.44 4.21 25.94
N GLN A 427 21.75 3.08 25.97
CA GLN A 427 21.58 2.27 27.19
C GLN A 427 22.90 1.67 27.66
N LYS A 428 23.74 1.18 26.73
CA LYS A 428 25.09 0.70 27.04
C LYS A 428 25.97 1.82 27.60
N ALA A 429 25.92 2.99 26.97
CA ALA A 429 26.63 4.16 27.47
C ALA A 429 26.14 4.59 28.86
N ALA A 430 24.84 4.43 29.16
CA ALA A 430 24.30 4.68 30.48
C ALA A 430 24.85 3.69 31.52
N ASN A 431 24.96 2.41 31.18
CA ASN A 431 25.46 1.36 32.07
C ASN A 431 26.96 1.51 32.38
N ASP A 432 27.75 2.06 31.46
CA ASP A 432 29.20 2.25 31.63
C ASP A 432 29.55 3.46 32.53
N ILE A 433 28.59 4.35 32.83
CA ILE A 433 28.85 5.55 33.62
C ILE A 433 28.88 5.23 35.11
N HIS A 434 29.91 5.74 35.80
CA HIS A 434 29.97 5.72 37.25
C HIS A 434 29.18 6.90 37.85
N TYR A 435 28.02 6.60 38.43
CA TYR A 435 27.09 7.58 39.03
C TYR A 435 27.44 8.00 40.46
N GLY A 436 28.50 7.44 41.06
CA GLY A 436 28.92 7.71 42.44
C GLY A 436 28.10 6.94 43.50
N ASP A 437 28.57 6.98 44.75
CA ASP A 437 28.06 6.14 45.85
C ASP A 437 26.56 6.35 46.16
N ALA A 438 26.07 7.58 46.02
CA ALA A 438 24.66 7.92 46.27
C ALA A 438 23.67 7.27 45.27
N HIS A 439 24.20 6.70 44.18
CA HIS A 439 23.43 6.07 43.11
C HIS A 439 23.87 4.62 42.83
N ALA A 440 24.67 4.03 43.71
CA ALA A 440 25.11 2.64 43.61
C ALA A 440 23.91 1.68 43.66
N GLY A 441 23.77 0.81 42.65
CA GLY A 441 22.70 -0.18 42.54
C GLY A 441 21.38 0.34 41.94
N ILE A 442 21.32 1.58 41.46
CA ILE A 442 20.14 2.16 40.81
C ILE A 442 20.26 2.00 39.28
N HIS A 443 19.30 1.31 38.66
CA HIS A 443 19.27 1.13 37.21
C HIS A 443 18.90 2.44 36.50
N VAL A 444 19.62 2.75 35.42
CA VAL A 444 19.29 3.87 34.52
C VAL A 444 18.68 3.30 33.26
N THR A 445 17.51 3.76 32.87
CA THR A 445 16.80 3.30 31.66
C THR A 445 16.68 4.47 30.69
N VAL A 446 17.16 4.29 29.45
CA VAL A 446 17.05 5.29 28.38
C VAL A 446 15.91 4.91 27.44
N ASN A 447 14.85 5.71 27.45
CA ASN A 447 13.67 5.56 26.62
C ASN A 447 13.80 6.46 25.38
N ARG A 448 13.57 5.89 24.20
CA ARG A 448 13.51 6.64 22.94
C ARG A 448 12.43 6.08 22.04
N ILE A 449 11.64 6.96 21.46
CA ILE A 449 10.58 6.60 20.52
C ILE A 449 11.23 6.13 19.21
N ALA A 450 11.18 4.82 18.95
CA ALA A 450 11.69 4.23 17.71
C ALA A 450 10.84 4.65 16.51
N TYR A 451 9.51 4.49 16.62
CA TYR A 451 8.53 4.82 15.60
C TYR A 451 7.68 6.04 16.00
N VAL A 452 7.71 7.10 15.19
CA VAL A 452 6.93 8.33 15.43
C VAL A 452 5.55 8.16 14.80
N THR A 453 4.49 8.21 15.59
CA THR A 453 3.10 8.05 15.09
C THR A 453 2.62 9.31 14.36
N GLU A 454 1.67 9.15 13.42
CA GLU A 454 1.06 10.29 12.71
C GLU A 454 0.42 11.31 13.66
N ASP A 455 -0.13 10.89 14.79
CA ASP A 455 -0.72 11.78 15.78
C ASP A 455 0.30 12.76 16.37
N ILE A 456 1.51 12.28 16.66
CA ILE A 456 2.61 13.10 17.18
C ILE A 456 3.03 14.14 16.11
N ILE A 457 3.07 13.74 14.85
CA ILE A 457 3.39 14.63 13.72
C ILE A 457 2.33 15.73 13.59
N ARG A 458 1.04 15.38 13.63
CA ARG A 458 -0.07 16.35 13.56
C ARG A 458 -0.02 17.35 14.71
N GLN A 459 0.25 16.88 15.93
CA GLN A 459 0.40 17.75 17.10
C GLN A 459 1.57 18.73 16.94
N TYR A 460 2.72 18.27 16.42
CA TYR A 460 3.86 19.14 16.15
C TYR A 460 3.51 20.22 15.11
N GLN A 461 2.90 19.83 13.99
CA GLN A 461 2.51 20.74 12.91
C GLN A 461 1.55 21.84 13.37
N ALA A 462 0.66 21.55 14.33
CA ALA A 462 -0.26 22.53 14.88
C ALA A 462 0.44 23.64 15.71
N ILE A 463 1.52 23.29 16.42
CA ILE A 463 2.15 24.18 17.42
C ILE A 463 3.43 24.84 16.89
N ALA A 464 4.17 24.17 16.00
CA ALA A 464 5.49 24.60 15.54
C ALA A 464 5.53 25.94 14.78
N PRO A 465 4.62 26.29 13.85
CA PRO A 465 4.77 27.46 12.97
C PRO A 465 5.09 28.80 13.68
N PRO A 466 4.38 29.22 14.75
CA PRO A 466 4.72 30.45 15.47
C PRO A 466 6.08 30.36 16.18
N LEU A 467 6.44 29.20 16.72
CA LEU A 467 7.72 28.97 17.41
C LEU A 467 8.90 29.02 16.44
N LEU A 468 8.75 28.42 15.25
CA LEU A 468 9.77 28.43 14.21
C LEU A 468 10.03 29.85 13.70
N LYS A 469 9.00 30.71 13.64
CA LYS A 469 9.18 32.14 13.30
C LYS A 469 10.01 32.88 14.34
N ALA A 470 9.80 32.61 15.63
CA ALA A 470 10.62 33.17 16.69
C ALA A 470 12.07 32.67 16.60
N SER A 471 12.27 31.36 16.38
CA SER A 471 13.61 30.77 16.18
C SER A 471 14.35 31.40 15.01
N LYS A 472 13.71 31.55 13.84
CA LYS A 472 14.31 32.21 12.67
C LYS A 472 14.75 33.65 12.94
N ARG A 473 14.00 34.40 13.75
CA ARG A 473 14.40 35.76 14.16
C ARG A 473 15.66 35.74 15.02
N LEU A 474 15.76 34.80 15.98
CA LEU A 474 16.96 34.62 16.81
C LEU A 474 18.16 34.20 15.96
N GLN A 475 17.96 33.28 15.02
CA GLN A 475 18.99 32.84 14.08
C GLN A 475 19.49 34.01 13.22
N ALA A 476 18.60 34.87 12.72
CA ALA A 476 18.99 36.04 11.93
C ALA A 476 19.86 37.04 12.71
N THR A 477 19.63 37.19 14.02
CA THR A 477 20.45 38.06 14.88
C THR A 477 21.83 37.47 15.17
N ILE A 478 21.93 36.15 15.36
CA ILE A 478 23.16 35.48 15.81
C ILE A 478 24.02 34.96 14.65
N ALA A 479 23.41 34.59 13.51
CA ALA A 479 24.14 34.07 12.35
C ALA A 479 25.25 35.00 11.85
N PRO A 480 25.08 36.33 11.77
CA PRO A 480 26.17 37.24 11.38
C PRO A 480 27.35 37.19 12.35
N LEU A 481 27.09 37.11 13.66
CA LEU A 481 28.13 37.05 14.69
C LEU A 481 28.93 35.74 14.59
N LEU A 482 28.25 34.63 14.33
CA LEU A 482 28.89 33.32 14.12
C LEU A 482 29.73 33.29 12.84
N ARG A 483 29.24 33.91 11.75
CA ARG A 483 29.99 34.03 10.49
C ARG A 483 31.23 34.89 10.64
N GLU A 484 31.12 36.04 11.30
CA GLU A 484 32.27 36.92 11.57
C GLU A 484 33.32 36.23 12.44
N GLU A 485 32.90 35.43 13.43
CA GLU A 485 33.82 34.60 14.19
C GLU A 485 34.45 33.46 13.37
N SER A 486 33.75 32.87 12.40
CA SER A 486 34.26 31.73 11.60
C SER A 486 35.18 32.14 10.45
N GLU A 487 34.86 33.21 9.74
CA GLU A 487 35.59 33.66 8.55
C GLU A 487 36.89 34.40 8.93
N GLY A 488 37.04 34.77 10.20
CA GLY A 488 38.12 35.65 10.63
C GLY A 488 37.92 37.06 10.08
N GLY A 489 38.50 38.05 10.76
CA GLY A 489 38.22 39.46 10.46
C GLY A 489 39.38 40.37 10.80
N LYS A 490 39.50 41.47 10.04
CA LYS A 490 40.39 42.58 10.37
C LYS A 490 39.59 43.58 11.20
N MET A 491 39.75 43.54 12.53
CA MET A 491 39.28 44.63 13.37
C MET A 491 40.20 45.83 13.14
N LYS A 492 39.64 46.92 12.63
CA LYS A 492 40.33 48.19 12.36
C LYS A 492 39.89 49.24 13.37
N ASN A 493 40.58 50.37 13.40
CA ASN A 493 40.26 51.52 14.26
C ASN A 493 40.31 51.19 15.75
N LEU A 494 41.33 50.41 16.17
CA LEU A 494 41.60 50.12 17.57
C LEU A 494 42.55 51.18 18.14
N LEU A 495 42.33 51.58 19.40
CA LEU A 495 43.23 52.48 20.15
C LEU A 495 44.57 51.82 20.51
N PHE A 496 44.60 50.48 20.60
CA PHE A 496 45.79 49.72 20.97
C PHE A 496 45.85 48.39 20.19
N GLY A 497 47.05 47.97 19.76
CA GLY A 497 47.26 46.70 19.07
C GLY A 497 48.72 46.46 18.66
N LYS A 498 49.04 45.24 18.22
CA LYS A 498 50.41 44.88 17.76
C LYS A 498 50.71 45.30 16.31
N ARG A 499 49.68 45.55 15.50
CA ARG A 499 49.81 45.96 14.09
C ARG A 499 49.13 47.30 13.88
N LEU A 500 49.77 48.17 13.13
CA LEU A 500 49.27 49.49 12.74
C LEU A 500 48.56 49.38 11.38
N ASP A 501 47.37 49.99 11.26
CA ASP A 501 46.71 50.19 9.98
C ASP A 501 47.25 51.47 9.35
N THR A 502 48.21 51.33 8.43
CA THR A 502 48.89 52.47 7.81
C THR A 502 47.95 53.36 7.00
N ARG A 503 46.76 52.85 6.64
CA ARG A 503 45.73 53.64 5.95
C ARG A 503 44.91 54.49 6.91
N SER A 504 44.86 54.15 8.19
CA SER A 504 44.10 54.87 9.23
C SER A 504 44.96 55.84 10.05
N LEU A 505 46.20 56.10 9.65
CA LEU A 505 47.12 57.02 10.34
C LEU A 505 46.68 58.50 10.29
N TYR A 506 45.72 58.85 9.42
CA TYR A 506 45.18 60.22 9.34
C TYR A 506 44.13 60.52 10.42
N HIS A 507 43.71 59.51 11.20
CA HIS A 507 42.73 59.68 12.25
C HIS A 507 43.35 60.40 13.47
N GLU A 508 42.83 61.59 13.80
CA GLU A 508 43.28 62.41 14.95
C GLU A 508 42.84 61.83 16.31
N ASP A 509 41.91 60.88 16.31
CA ASP A 509 41.33 60.23 17.49
C ASP A 509 42.17 59.09 18.09
N GLY A 510 43.32 58.77 17.49
CA GLY A 510 44.24 57.74 17.97
C GLY A 510 43.87 56.30 17.60
N THR A 511 42.85 56.10 16.76
CA THR A 511 42.36 54.77 16.37
C THR A 511 43.08 54.21 15.13
N PHE A 512 44.39 53.93 15.24
CA PHE A 512 45.21 53.48 14.11
C PHE A 512 45.73 52.04 14.21
N PHE A 513 45.30 51.26 15.20
CA PHE A 513 45.69 49.85 15.32
C PHE A 513 44.69 48.91 14.65
N MET A 514 45.20 47.77 14.18
CA MET A 514 44.41 46.68 13.63
C MET A 514 44.80 45.33 14.25
N ARG A 515 43.82 44.44 14.37
CA ARG A 515 44.01 43.04 14.78
C ARG A 515 43.40 42.11 13.74
N ILE A 516 44.20 41.18 13.23
CA ILE A 516 43.72 40.14 12.31
C ILE A 516 43.37 38.92 13.15
N ARG A 517 42.10 38.53 13.18
CA ARG A 517 41.67 37.21 13.65
C ARG A 517 41.75 36.25 12.47
N LEU A 518 42.52 35.18 12.61
CA LEU A 518 42.58 34.12 11.62
C LEU A 518 41.24 33.35 11.63
N PRO A 519 40.78 32.83 10.48
CA PRO A 519 39.64 31.91 10.44
C PRO A 519 39.93 30.71 11.34
N ASP A 520 38.98 30.36 12.22
CA ASP A 520 39.09 29.20 13.10
C ASP A 520 38.10 28.14 12.59
N GLU A 521 38.63 27.07 12.00
CA GLU A 521 37.86 26.00 11.32
C GLU A 521 37.24 24.97 12.29
N GLU A 522 37.56 25.05 13.58
CA GLU A 522 37.11 24.06 14.56
C GLU A 522 35.66 24.29 15.02
N ALA A 523 34.94 23.19 15.27
CA ALA A 523 33.57 23.23 15.78
C ALA A 523 33.53 23.84 17.18
N LYS A 524 32.86 24.98 17.31
CA LYS A 524 33.05 25.86 18.47
C LYS A 524 32.17 25.52 19.66
N MET A 525 30.97 24.97 19.44
CA MET A 525 29.97 24.80 20.50
C MET A 525 29.15 23.52 20.35
N ALA A 526 28.94 22.81 21.46
CA ALA A 526 27.93 21.76 21.62
C ALA A 526 26.93 22.18 22.69
N VAL A 527 25.65 21.87 22.48
CA VAL A 527 24.57 22.18 23.43
C VAL A 527 23.91 20.88 23.88
N ALA A 528 23.75 20.71 25.19
CA ALA A 528 22.88 19.69 25.77
C ALA A 528 21.78 20.38 26.57
N VAL A 529 20.54 19.91 26.41
CA VAL A 529 19.38 20.41 27.16
C VAL A 529 18.83 19.26 27.99
N LEU A 530 18.76 19.46 29.31
CA LEU A 530 18.17 18.52 30.25
C LEU A 530 16.89 19.14 30.83
N ILE A 531 15.78 18.43 30.67
CA ILE A 531 14.45 18.89 31.07
C ILE A 531 13.95 18.00 32.21
N ASP A 532 13.49 18.63 33.27
CA ASP A 532 12.75 17.99 34.34
C ASP A 532 11.36 17.60 33.84
N GLU A 533 11.05 16.31 33.97
CA GLU A 533 9.76 15.73 33.62
C GLU A 533 9.10 15.10 34.84
N SER A 534 9.39 15.62 36.03
CA SER A 534 8.70 15.25 37.26
C SER A 534 7.29 15.82 37.35
N GLY A 535 6.52 15.34 38.32
CA GLY A 535 5.13 15.72 38.54
C GLY A 535 4.94 17.20 38.86
N SER A 536 5.95 17.89 39.42
CA SER A 536 5.90 19.33 39.70
C SER A 536 5.80 20.18 38.42
N MET A 537 6.23 19.63 37.29
CA MET A 537 6.17 20.24 35.96
C MET A 537 4.75 20.21 35.35
N SER A 538 3.82 19.46 35.95
CA SER A 538 2.40 19.49 35.55
C SER A 538 1.69 20.79 35.96
N SER A 539 2.23 21.50 36.94
CA SER A 539 1.65 22.75 37.44
C SER A 539 1.82 23.88 36.42
N ARG A 540 0.77 24.72 36.25
CA ARG A 540 0.80 25.96 35.45
C ARG A 540 1.36 25.79 34.03
N ASP A 541 1.13 24.64 33.40
CA ASP A 541 1.62 24.33 32.06
C ASP A 541 3.15 24.47 31.91
N ARG A 542 3.93 24.28 32.99
CA ARG A 542 5.39 24.42 32.97
C ARG A 542 6.01 23.50 31.93
N ILE A 543 5.61 22.22 31.91
CA ILE A 543 6.10 21.26 30.92
C ILE A 543 5.75 21.67 29.48
N THR A 544 4.58 22.26 29.26
CA THR A 544 4.17 22.77 27.94
C THR A 544 5.08 23.91 27.48
N HIS A 545 5.49 24.80 28.38
CA HIS A 545 6.44 25.87 28.08
C HIS A 545 7.87 25.35 27.88
N ALA A 546 8.29 24.36 28.67
CA ALA A 546 9.56 23.67 28.49
C ALA A 546 9.62 23.01 27.09
N ARG A 547 8.56 22.32 26.68
CA ARG A 547 8.41 21.72 25.35
C ARG A 547 8.51 22.75 24.22
N LYS A 548 7.76 23.87 24.31
CA LYS A 548 7.85 24.98 23.34
C LYS A 548 9.28 25.51 23.24
N THR A 549 9.98 25.65 24.38
CA THR A 549 11.37 26.10 24.44
C THR A 549 12.32 25.10 23.77
N ALA A 550 12.14 23.81 24.04
CA ALA A 550 12.92 22.74 23.42
C ALA A 550 12.79 22.75 21.89
N ILE A 551 11.58 22.93 21.37
CA ILE A 551 11.33 23.06 19.91
C ILE A 551 12.08 24.26 19.32
N VAL A 552 12.04 25.42 20.00
CA VAL A 552 12.75 26.63 19.55
C VAL A 552 14.26 26.43 19.55
N LEU A 553 14.80 25.86 20.64
CA LEU A 553 16.24 25.58 20.80
C LEU A 553 16.74 24.55 19.80
N TYR A 554 15.99 23.47 19.59
CA TYR A 554 16.30 22.44 18.60
C TYR A 554 16.40 23.05 17.20
N ASN A 555 15.37 23.80 16.77
CA ASN A 555 15.38 24.46 15.47
C ASN A 555 16.49 25.52 15.35
N PHE A 556 16.75 26.27 16.41
CA PHE A 556 17.81 27.28 16.47
C PHE A 556 19.19 26.66 16.26
N CYS A 557 19.51 25.61 17.02
CA CYS A 557 20.81 24.95 16.96
C CYS A 557 21.01 24.24 15.61
N ARG A 558 20.00 23.52 15.11
CA ARG A 558 20.06 22.87 13.78
C ARG A 558 20.24 23.90 12.67
N GLY A 559 19.51 25.02 12.70
CA GLY A 559 19.61 26.08 11.69
C GLY A 559 20.99 26.76 11.64
N LEU A 560 21.74 26.75 12.75
CA LEU A 560 23.08 27.32 12.84
C LEU A 560 24.20 26.26 12.72
N GLY A 561 23.86 24.98 12.51
CA GLY A 561 24.83 23.88 12.45
C GLY A 561 25.50 23.57 13.79
N ILE A 562 24.86 23.90 14.91
CA ILE A 562 25.33 23.60 16.27
C ILE A 562 24.75 22.25 16.71
N PRO A 563 25.58 21.27 17.10
CA PRO A 563 25.09 19.99 17.62
C PRO A 563 24.30 20.18 18.91
N ILE A 564 23.14 19.56 18.97
CA ILE A 564 22.23 19.60 20.11
C ILE A 564 21.78 18.21 20.51
N GLU A 565 21.73 17.95 21.81
CA GLU A 565 21.17 16.77 22.43
C GLU A 565 20.13 17.21 23.48
N ILE A 566 18.97 16.55 23.53
CA ILE A 566 17.84 16.92 24.40
C ILE A 566 17.35 15.68 25.12
N TYR A 567 17.42 15.72 26.45
CA TYR A 567 16.93 14.69 27.35
C TYR A 567 15.84 15.22 28.27
N GLY A 568 14.78 14.44 28.46
CA GLY A 568 13.90 14.53 29.62
C GLY A 568 14.36 13.55 30.70
N HIS A 569 14.04 13.83 31.96
CA HIS A 569 14.32 12.87 33.02
C HIS A 569 13.20 12.81 34.06
N SER A 570 12.95 11.60 34.56
CA SER A 570 12.01 11.32 35.63
C SER A 570 12.45 10.08 36.42
N THR A 571 11.60 9.61 37.32
CA THR A 571 11.85 8.39 38.11
C THR A 571 10.67 7.44 38.01
N GLY A 572 10.97 6.19 37.63
CA GLY A 572 10.11 5.01 37.80
C GLY A 572 10.69 4.09 38.87
N TYR A 573 11.07 2.86 38.49
CA TYR A 573 11.81 1.92 39.36
C TYR A 573 13.30 2.29 39.55
N GLY A 574 13.79 3.28 38.79
CA GLY A 574 15.18 3.74 38.77
C GLY A 574 15.27 5.18 38.26
N VAL A 575 16.33 5.50 37.52
CA VAL A 575 16.45 6.76 36.78
C VAL A 575 15.94 6.52 35.36
N GLU A 576 14.94 7.29 34.92
CA GLU A 576 14.43 7.21 33.56
C GLU A 576 14.85 8.45 32.77
N LEU A 577 15.55 8.22 31.66
CA LEU A 577 15.98 9.25 30.73
C LEU A 577 15.20 9.10 29.43
N TYR A 578 14.65 10.19 28.92
CA TYR A 578 13.87 10.23 27.70
C TYR A 578 14.69 10.96 26.63
N SER A 579 15.20 10.23 25.64
CA SER A 579 16.04 10.76 24.57
C SER A 579 15.19 11.28 23.43
N TYR A 580 15.06 12.61 23.34
CA TYR A 580 14.29 13.25 22.28
C TYR A 580 15.14 13.58 21.06
N ALA A 581 16.29 14.20 21.29
CA ALA A 581 17.28 14.50 20.25
C ALA A 581 18.65 14.02 20.71
N SER A 582 19.43 13.42 19.82
CA SER A 582 20.80 12.96 20.12
C SER A 582 21.82 13.57 19.17
N PHE A 583 23.06 13.71 19.64
CA PHE A 583 24.17 14.19 18.81
C PHE A 583 24.45 13.27 17.60
N ASP A 584 24.12 12.00 17.72
CA ASP A 584 24.38 10.96 16.72
C ASP A 584 23.20 10.77 15.75
N SER A 585 22.14 11.56 15.92
CA SER A 585 20.97 11.58 15.06
C SER A 585 21.27 12.21 13.69
N VAL A 586 20.97 11.46 12.63
CA VAL A 586 21.20 11.87 11.24
C VAL A 586 20.01 12.66 10.69
N ASN A 587 18.79 12.28 11.08
CA ASN A 587 17.56 12.77 10.45
C ASN A 587 16.90 13.89 11.26
N ASP A 588 16.14 14.75 10.60
CA ASP A 588 15.41 15.85 11.25
C ASP A 588 14.14 15.39 12.00
N THR A 589 13.84 14.09 12.04
CA THR A 589 12.63 13.51 12.66
C THR A 589 12.59 13.65 14.19
N ASP A 590 13.72 13.98 14.82
CA ASP A 590 13.78 14.25 16.27
C ASP A 590 12.89 15.40 16.70
N CYS A 591 12.56 16.33 15.78
CA CYS A 591 11.65 17.42 16.10
C CYS A 591 10.26 16.92 16.54
N TYR A 592 9.80 15.80 15.99
CA TYR A 592 8.50 15.20 16.34
C TYR A 592 8.55 14.53 17.71
N ARG A 593 9.67 13.89 18.07
CA ARG A 593 9.84 13.22 19.37
C ARG A 593 9.71 14.19 20.55
N LEU A 594 10.06 15.47 20.36
CA LEU A 594 9.88 16.52 21.36
C LEU A 594 8.42 16.66 21.83
N MET A 595 7.43 16.22 21.05
CA MET A 595 6.02 16.30 21.42
C MET A 595 5.64 15.38 22.59
N ASP A 596 6.41 14.34 22.86
CA ASP A 596 6.19 13.37 23.95
C ASP A 596 6.57 13.90 25.35
N MET A 597 7.30 15.03 25.43
CA MET A 597 7.67 15.65 26.71
C MET A 597 6.45 15.90 27.61
N SER A 598 6.42 15.26 28.77
CA SER A 598 5.25 15.25 29.65
C SER A 598 5.66 15.19 31.12
N ALA A 599 4.82 15.74 32.00
CA ALA A 599 5.07 15.64 33.43
C ALA A 599 4.71 14.22 33.91
N ARG A 600 5.66 13.54 34.55
CA ARG A 600 5.59 12.15 34.98
C ARG A 600 5.71 12.04 36.50
N GLY A 601 6.71 11.30 36.99
CA GLY A 601 6.86 10.88 38.39
C GLY A 601 7.76 11.79 39.21
N GLY A 602 8.73 11.22 39.93
CA GLY A 602 9.74 11.99 40.66
C GLY A 602 10.92 12.43 39.79
N ASN A 603 11.96 12.95 40.44
CA ASN A 603 13.23 13.35 39.82
C ASN A 603 14.44 12.71 40.53
N ARG A 604 15.52 12.55 39.77
CA ARG A 604 16.87 12.23 40.28
C ARG A 604 17.87 13.02 39.46
N ASP A 605 17.93 14.32 39.74
CA ASP A 605 18.67 15.29 38.94
C ASP A 605 20.15 14.96 38.88
N GLY A 606 20.74 14.50 39.99
CA GLY A 606 22.17 14.16 40.07
C GLY A 606 22.60 13.09 39.06
N ALA A 607 21.82 12.02 38.93
CA ALA A 607 22.11 10.94 37.99
C ALA A 607 21.90 11.37 36.53
N ALA A 608 20.82 12.11 36.26
CA ALA A 608 20.52 12.61 34.92
C ALA A 608 21.53 13.66 34.43
N LEU A 609 21.96 14.55 35.33
CA LEU A 609 23.01 15.53 35.10
C LEU A 609 24.35 14.85 34.83
N ARG A 610 24.69 13.82 35.62
CA ARG A 610 25.92 13.04 35.41
C ARG A 610 25.94 12.37 34.05
N PHE A 611 24.84 11.70 33.66
CA PHE A 611 24.71 11.06 32.35
C PHE A 611 24.91 12.06 31.20
N THR A 612 24.16 13.17 31.24
CA THR A 612 24.19 14.19 30.18
C THR A 612 25.55 14.89 30.11
N ALA A 613 26.17 15.17 31.26
CA ALA A 613 27.49 15.80 31.34
C ALA A 613 28.61 14.90 30.79
N GLU A 614 28.62 13.60 31.12
CA GLU A 614 29.61 12.66 30.60
C GLU A 614 29.55 12.53 29.07
N ARG A 615 28.35 12.55 28.48
CA ARG A 615 28.19 12.60 27.02
C ARG A 615 28.68 13.92 26.44
N LEU A 616 28.32 15.05 27.04
CA LEU A 616 28.73 16.37 26.59
C LEU A 616 30.26 16.54 26.67
N VAL A 617 30.94 16.00 27.68
CA VAL A 617 32.41 16.09 27.85
C VAL A 617 33.16 15.36 26.73
N LYS A 618 32.64 14.23 26.25
CA LYS A 618 33.25 13.45 25.15
C LYS A 618 33.21 14.17 23.79
N ARG A 619 32.46 15.26 23.66
CA ARG A 619 32.34 16.04 22.43
C ARG A 619 33.64 16.81 22.10
N PRO A 620 34.14 16.76 20.84
CA PRO A 620 35.37 17.46 20.43
C PRO A 620 35.27 19.00 20.47
N GLU A 621 34.07 19.57 20.62
CA GLU A 621 33.80 21.00 20.60
C GLU A 621 34.45 21.73 21.79
N LYS A 622 35.01 22.93 21.52
CA LYS A 622 35.69 23.75 22.55
C LYS A 622 34.74 24.23 23.65
N ARG A 623 33.58 24.78 23.27
CA ARG A 623 32.56 25.25 24.21
C ARG A 623 31.48 24.20 24.35
N LYS A 624 31.10 23.91 25.58
CA LYS A 624 30.07 22.94 25.94
C LYS A 624 29.06 23.65 26.83
N LEU A 625 27.81 23.69 26.39
CA LEU A 625 26.73 24.36 27.11
C LEU A 625 25.72 23.30 27.56
N LEU A 626 25.51 23.17 28.87
CA LEU A 626 24.44 22.37 29.45
C LEU A 626 23.36 23.32 29.96
N ILE A 627 22.15 23.20 29.43
CA ILE A 627 20.97 23.98 29.85
C ILE A 627 20.07 23.04 30.64
N ILE A 628 19.74 23.40 31.88
CA ILE A 628 18.85 22.62 32.74
C ILE A 628 17.56 23.42 32.91
N ILE A 629 16.42 22.78 32.64
CA ILE A 629 15.08 23.35 32.84
C ILE A 629 14.38 22.52 33.91
N SER A 630 14.26 23.07 35.12
CA SER A 630 13.52 22.50 36.24
C SER A 630 12.77 23.61 36.99
N ASP A 631 11.81 23.23 37.83
CA ASP A 631 11.11 24.15 38.71
C ASP A 631 11.77 24.34 40.09
N GLY A 632 12.84 23.58 40.42
CA GLY A 632 13.53 23.68 41.71
C GLY A 632 14.92 23.05 41.73
#